data_AF-A0A1V5LIS5-F1
#
_entry.id   AF-A0A1V5LIS5-F1
#
_cell.length_a   1.000
_cell.length_b   1.000
_cell.length_c   1.000
_cell.angle_alpha   90.00
_cell.angle_beta   90.00
_cell.angle_gamma   90.00
#
_symmetry.space_group_name_H-M   'P 1'
#
loop_
_entity.id
_entity.type
_entity.pdbx_description
1 polymer ?
#
loop_
_entity_poly.entity_id
_entity_poly.type
_entity_poly.pdbx_seq_one_letter_code
_entity_poly.pdbx_strand_id
1 'polypeptide(L)'
;MMEPADRSEIQEHYAAVSSGSGWLYLLAGLGLFNLIIRALRMDFVLIAIQFTESLTYAATLPRFAGYRIALFVISLVIIGLFALFGYFARRRHRWAFVAGMVLYGLDTMLLLSYFAAGFDIGLTIYTLFHLFGLYKIFQGTVACWALARIDREDRLLEQSLARGRARVKQTMAEYDPFDDYPTPRA
;
A
#
# COMPACT_ATOMS: atom_id res chain seq x y z
N MET A 1 8.45 2.00 -28.27
CA MET A 1 9.20 2.95 -27.40
C MET A 1 8.12 3.81 -26.74
N MET A 2 7.90 3.70 -25.43
CA MET A 2 6.85 4.48 -24.74
C MET A 2 7.10 5.98 -24.89
N GLU A 3 6.03 6.75 -25.06
CA GLU A 3 6.11 8.19 -25.13
C GLU A 3 6.69 8.76 -23.82
N PRO A 4 7.44 9.88 -23.83
CA PRO A 4 7.91 10.51 -22.60
C PRO A 4 6.78 10.82 -21.59
N ALA A 5 5.57 11.17 -22.06
CA ALA A 5 4.41 11.45 -21.21
C ALA A 5 3.94 10.20 -20.43
N ASP A 6 3.83 9.04 -21.09
CA ASP A 6 3.48 7.77 -20.45
C ASP A 6 4.50 7.38 -19.37
N ARG A 7 5.78 7.68 -19.60
CA ARG A 7 6.85 7.37 -18.65
C ARG A 7 6.75 8.20 -17.37
N SER A 8 6.38 9.48 -17.46
CA SER A 8 6.16 10.30 -16.27
C SER A 8 4.98 9.82 -15.43
N GLU A 9 3.85 9.48 -16.07
CA GLU A 9 2.66 8.99 -15.37
C GLU A 9 2.93 7.67 -14.62
N ILE A 10 3.63 6.73 -15.28
CA ILE A 10 4.05 5.47 -14.65
C ILE A 10 4.96 5.74 -13.44
N GLN A 11 5.92 6.67 -13.56
CA GLN A 11 6.81 7.04 -12.46
C GLN A 11 6.05 7.64 -11.27
N GLU A 12 5.04 8.47 -11.50
CA GLU A 12 4.19 9.02 -10.44
C GLU A 12 3.46 7.92 -9.67
N HIS A 13 2.96 6.90 -10.35
CA HIS A 13 2.34 5.76 -9.68
C HIS A 13 3.34 4.97 -8.82
N TYR A 14 4.56 4.73 -9.31
CA TYR A 14 5.60 4.10 -8.50
C TYR A 14 5.98 4.95 -7.28
N ALA A 15 6.06 6.28 -7.43
CA ALA A 15 6.30 7.19 -6.33
C ALA A 15 5.17 7.15 -5.29
N ALA A 16 3.91 7.10 -5.72
CA ALA A 16 2.76 6.97 -4.84
C ALA A 16 2.76 5.64 -4.07
N VAL A 17 3.08 4.51 -4.72
CA VAL A 17 3.25 3.20 -4.05
C VAL A 17 4.39 3.26 -3.01
N SER A 18 5.53 3.85 -3.38
CA SER A 18 6.67 4.04 -2.49
C SER A 18 6.30 4.89 -1.27
N SER A 19 5.56 5.97 -1.51
CA SER A 19 5.10 6.87 -0.45
C SER A 19 4.12 6.16 0.48
N GLY A 20 3.05 5.54 -0.03
CA GLY A 20 2.04 4.87 0.80
C GLY A 20 2.59 3.70 1.61
N SER A 21 3.46 2.86 1.01
CA SER A 21 4.14 1.80 1.77
C SER A 21 5.17 2.33 2.76
N GLY A 22 5.77 3.49 2.47
CA GLY A 22 6.62 4.23 3.42
C GLY A 22 5.86 4.67 4.67
N TRP A 23 4.60 5.07 4.53
CA TRP A 23 3.75 5.41 5.69
C TRP A 23 3.51 4.21 6.60
N LEU A 24 3.25 3.02 6.05
CA LEU A 24 3.11 1.80 6.87
C LEU A 24 4.38 1.50 7.68
N TYR A 25 5.56 1.68 7.07
CA TYR A 25 6.83 1.54 7.79
C TYR A 25 7.04 2.64 8.83
N LEU A 26 6.68 3.88 8.52
CA LEU A 26 6.79 5.00 9.45
C LEU A 26 5.94 4.73 10.70
N LEU A 27 4.71 4.26 10.54
CA LEU A 27 3.83 3.88 11.65
C LEU A 27 4.44 2.77 12.51
N ALA A 28 5.02 1.75 11.89
CA ALA A 28 5.72 0.69 12.63
C ALA A 28 6.95 1.23 13.39
N GLY A 29 7.74 2.10 12.76
CA GLY A 29 8.92 2.71 13.38
C GLY A 29 8.57 3.61 14.56
N LEU A 30 7.56 4.48 14.40
CA LEU A 30 7.08 5.36 15.46
C LEU A 30 6.42 4.56 16.59
N GLY A 31 5.64 3.52 16.28
CA GLY A 31 5.04 2.64 17.29
C GLY A 31 6.08 1.88 18.09
N LEU A 32 7.14 1.36 17.43
CA LEU A 32 8.27 0.73 18.12
C LEU A 32 9.01 1.72 19.02
N PHE A 33 9.24 2.94 18.52
CA PHE A 33 9.87 4.00 19.31
C PHE A 33 9.04 4.32 20.57
N ASN A 34 7.73 4.48 20.43
CA ASN A 34 6.83 4.70 21.56
C ASN A 34 6.85 3.56 22.58
N LEU A 35 6.91 2.31 22.09
CA LEU A 35 7.01 1.14 22.96
C LEU A 35 8.30 1.18 23.80
N ILE A 36 9.42 1.60 23.20
CA ILE A 36 10.73 1.73 23.87
C ILE A 36 10.70 2.85 24.91
N ILE A 37 10.28 4.06 24.54
CA ILE A 37 10.26 5.20 25.48
C ILE A 37 9.34 4.93 26.67
N ARG A 38 8.22 4.20 26.46
CA ARG A 38 7.33 3.78 27.53
C ARG A 38 8.00 2.75 28.45
N ALA A 39 8.75 1.80 27.89
CA ALA A 39 9.53 0.86 28.69
C ALA A 39 10.60 1.57 29.55
N LEU A 40 11.15 2.69 29.04
CA LEU A 40 12.07 3.57 29.75
C LEU A 40 11.37 4.54 30.74
N ARG A 41 10.04 4.47 30.87
CA ARG A 41 9.22 5.35 31.73
C ARG A 41 9.36 6.84 31.40
N MET A 42 9.51 7.18 30.12
CA MET A 42 9.48 8.56 29.64
C MET A 42 8.03 8.97 29.34
N ASP A 43 7.69 10.22 29.63
CA ASP A 43 6.31 10.72 29.62
C ASP A 43 5.86 11.40 28.30
N PHE A 44 6.70 11.41 27.27
CA PHE A 44 6.29 11.89 25.95
C PHE A 44 5.97 10.72 25.01
N VAL A 45 5.11 10.98 24.02
CA VAL A 45 4.65 10.00 23.04
C VAL A 45 4.69 10.64 21.66
N LEU A 46 5.18 9.91 20.67
CA LEU A 46 5.06 10.32 19.27
C LEU A 46 3.71 9.89 18.70
N ILE A 47 3.22 10.65 17.74
CA ILE A 47 2.00 10.35 17.00
C ILE A 47 2.27 9.12 16.12
N ALA A 48 1.67 7.98 16.45
CA ALA A 48 1.96 6.69 15.81
C ALA A 48 0.69 5.84 15.61
N ILE A 49 0.58 4.70 16.29
CA ILE A 49 -0.54 3.77 16.22
C ILE A 49 -1.35 3.90 17.51
N GLN A 50 -2.54 4.50 17.44
CA GLN A 50 -3.36 4.84 18.61
C GLN A 50 -3.70 3.61 19.46
N PHE A 51 -3.97 2.46 18.83
CA PHE A 51 -4.29 1.23 19.53
C PHE A 51 -3.15 0.76 20.42
N THR A 52 -1.89 0.85 19.95
CA THR A 52 -0.72 0.47 20.76
C THR A 52 -0.52 1.41 21.94
N GLU A 53 -0.82 2.71 21.77
CA GLU A 53 -0.82 3.67 22.89
C GLU A 53 -1.89 3.34 23.92
N SER A 54 -3.10 2.99 23.48
CA SER A 54 -4.18 2.58 24.39
C SER A 54 -3.82 1.31 25.18
N LEU A 55 -3.14 0.33 24.56
CA LEU A 55 -2.67 -0.88 25.25
C LEU A 55 -1.55 -0.59 26.25
N THR A 56 -0.57 0.22 25.88
CA THR A 56 0.54 0.56 26.77
C THR A 56 0.07 1.42 27.94
N TYR A 57 -0.87 2.33 27.72
CA TYR A 57 -1.55 3.05 28.77
C TYR A 57 -2.34 2.10 29.68
N ALA A 58 -3.13 1.17 29.12
CA ALA A 58 -3.88 0.20 29.91
C ALA A 58 -2.99 -0.64 30.83
N ALA A 59 -1.78 -1.01 30.39
CA ALA A 59 -0.79 -1.74 31.19
C ALA A 59 -0.33 -1.00 32.46
N THR A 60 -0.47 0.33 32.50
CA THR A 60 -0.17 1.14 33.71
C THR A 60 -1.25 1.04 34.77
N LEU A 61 -2.49 0.69 34.41
CA LEU A 61 -3.63 0.68 35.32
C LEU A 61 -3.55 -0.54 36.27
N PRO A 62 -3.85 -0.38 37.57
CA PRO A 62 -3.79 -1.48 38.54
C PRO A 62 -4.62 -2.71 38.14
N ARG A 63 -5.81 -2.49 37.56
CA ARG A 63 -6.72 -3.56 37.11
C ARG A 63 -6.14 -4.47 36.02
N PHE A 64 -5.10 -4.02 35.31
CA PHE A 64 -4.44 -4.79 34.25
C PHE A 64 -3.01 -5.23 34.62
N ALA A 65 -2.60 -5.12 35.89
CA ALA A 65 -1.24 -5.44 36.32
C ALA A 65 -0.79 -6.87 35.93
N GLY A 66 -1.70 -7.86 36.00
CA GLY A 66 -1.42 -9.25 35.59
C GLY A 66 -1.28 -9.48 34.09
N TYR A 67 -1.71 -8.52 33.25
CA TYR A 67 -1.73 -8.66 31.79
C TYR A 67 -0.66 -7.80 31.09
N ARG A 68 0.23 -7.14 31.84
CA ARG A 68 1.22 -6.19 31.29
C ARG A 68 2.07 -6.79 30.17
N ILE A 69 2.56 -8.02 30.36
CA ILE A 69 3.37 -8.73 29.36
C ILE A 69 2.52 -9.03 28.11
N ALA A 70 1.29 -9.50 28.28
CA ALA A 70 0.39 -9.78 27.17
C ALA A 70 0.08 -8.51 26.35
N LEU A 71 -0.23 -7.39 27.02
CA LEU A 71 -0.48 -6.10 26.36
C LEU A 71 0.75 -5.61 25.59
N PHE A 72 1.94 -5.75 26.16
CA PHE A 72 3.20 -5.41 25.50
C PHE A 72 3.44 -6.26 24.24
N VAL A 73 3.25 -7.58 24.34
CA VAL A 73 3.40 -8.50 23.21
C VAL A 73 2.39 -8.19 22.10
N ILE A 74 1.13 -7.92 22.45
CA ILE A 74 0.11 -7.54 21.47
C ILE A 74 0.51 -6.25 20.75
N SER A 75 1.01 -5.23 21.47
CA SER A 75 1.52 -4.01 20.84
C SER A 75 2.64 -4.29 19.84
N LEU A 76 3.60 -5.16 20.21
CA LEU A 76 4.71 -5.55 19.33
C LEU A 76 4.22 -6.29 18.09
N VAL A 77 3.22 -7.17 18.21
CA VAL A 77 2.60 -7.86 17.07
C VAL A 77 1.95 -6.87 16.11
N ILE A 78 1.21 -5.88 16.62
CA ILE A 78 0.55 -4.85 15.80
C ILE A 78 1.58 -4.02 15.04
N ILE A 79 2.65 -3.58 15.72
CA ILE A 79 3.79 -2.90 15.10
C ILE A 79 4.39 -3.76 13.98
N GLY A 80 4.61 -5.06 14.26
CA GLY A 80 5.11 -6.02 13.28
C GLY A 80 4.19 -6.19 12.07
N LEU A 81 2.86 -6.17 12.26
CA LEU A 81 1.89 -6.22 11.18
C LEU A 81 1.99 -5.00 10.26
N PHE A 82 2.12 -3.79 10.81
CA PHE A 82 2.34 -2.59 9.98
C PHE A 82 3.64 -2.67 9.17
N ALA A 83 4.72 -3.16 9.77
CA ALA A 83 5.98 -3.40 9.06
C ALA A 83 5.82 -4.46 7.95
N LEU A 84 5.11 -5.55 8.23
CA LEU A 84 4.83 -6.62 7.28
C LEU A 84 3.97 -6.13 6.10
N PHE A 85 2.93 -5.34 6.39
CA PHE A 85 2.11 -4.71 5.36
C PHE A 85 2.93 -3.73 4.53
N GLY A 86 3.80 -2.92 5.15
CA GLY A 86 4.75 -2.06 4.44
C GLY A 86 5.64 -2.84 3.47
N TYR A 87 6.14 -4.01 3.89
CA TYR A 87 6.96 -4.89 3.07
C TYR A 87 6.23 -5.44 1.84
N PHE A 88 5.05 -6.02 2.04
CA PHE A 88 4.27 -6.54 0.92
C PHE A 88 3.69 -5.43 0.04
N ALA A 89 3.29 -4.29 0.61
CA ALA A 89 2.82 -3.12 -0.13
C ALA A 89 3.91 -2.54 -1.03
N ARG A 90 5.16 -2.47 -0.56
CA ARG A 90 6.31 -2.03 -1.37
C ARG A 90 6.52 -2.91 -2.60
N ARG A 91 6.15 -4.19 -2.51
CA ARG A 91 6.20 -5.18 -3.60
C ARG A 91 4.93 -5.20 -4.46
N ARG A 92 4.07 -4.19 -4.36
CA ARG A 92 2.81 -4.06 -5.12
C ARG A 92 1.79 -5.17 -4.83
N HIS A 93 1.85 -5.80 -3.65
CA HIS A 93 0.79 -6.71 -3.22
C HIS A 93 -0.42 -5.91 -2.70
N ARG A 94 -1.48 -5.87 -3.51
CA ARG A 94 -2.68 -5.06 -3.26
C ARG A 94 -3.36 -5.37 -1.92
N TRP A 95 -3.38 -6.65 -1.52
CA TRP A 95 -4.02 -7.07 -0.27
C TRP A 95 -3.36 -6.40 0.95
N ALA A 96 -2.05 -6.16 0.91
CA ALA A 96 -1.31 -5.56 2.02
C ALA A 96 -1.65 -4.08 2.19
N PHE A 97 -1.83 -3.36 1.08
CA PHE A 97 -2.34 -1.98 1.11
C PHE A 97 -3.73 -1.91 1.71
N VAL A 98 -4.65 -2.77 1.24
CA VAL A 98 -6.03 -2.79 1.75
C VAL A 98 -6.08 -3.18 3.23
N ALA A 99 -5.36 -4.22 3.64
CA ALA A 99 -5.29 -4.65 5.03
C ALA A 99 -4.72 -3.56 5.95
N GLY A 100 -3.60 -2.93 5.55
CA GLY A 100 -3.00 -1.83 6.31
C GLY A 100 -3.89 -0.60 6.38
N MET A 101 -4.57 -0.25 5.28
CA MET A 101 -5.52 0.86 5.23
C MET A 101 -6.74 0.62 6.13
N VAL A 102 -7.30 -0.58 6.12
CA VAL A 102 -8.42 -0.95 6.99
C VAL A 102 -8.00 -0.91 8.45
N LEU A 103 -6.85 -1.52 8.79
CA LEU A 103 -6.36 -1.54 10.16
C LEU A 103 -6.09 -0.12 10.68
N TYR A 104 -5.44 0.74 9.88
CA TYR A 104 -5.17 2.12 10.25
C TYR A 104 -6.44 3.00 10.25
N GLY A 105 -7.41 2.69 9.38
CA GLY A 105 -8.72 3.32 9.40
C GLY A 105 -9.46 3.04 10.71
N LEU A 106 -9.46 1.79 11.17
CA LEU A 106 -10.03 1.41 12.47
C LEU A 106 -9.27 2.09 13.64
N ASP A 107 -7.95 2.18 13.54
CA ASP A 107 -7.11 2.90 14.50
C ASP A 107 -7.48 4.39 14.59
N THR A 108 -7.71 5.01 13.43
CA THR A 108 -8.17 6.41 13.34
C THR A 108 -9.59 6.57 13.90
N MET A 109 -10.49 5.60 13.68
CA MET A 109 -11.84 5.61 14.28
C MET A 109 -11.79 5.50 15.80
N LEU A 110 -10.86 4.70 16.35
CA LEU A 110 -10.61 4.65 17.77
C LEU A 110 -10.16 6.03 18.29
N LEU A 111 -9.23 6.70 17.60
CA LEU A 111 -8.83 8.07 17.97
C LEU A 111 -10.01 9.05 17.95
N LEU A 112 -10.86 8.98 16.91
CA LEU A 112 -12.03 9.85 16.79
C LEU A 112 -13.03 9.67 17.94
N SER A 113 -13.13 8.47 18.52
CA SER A 113 -14.02 8.22 19.66
C SER A 113 -13.68 9.07 20.90
N TYR A 114 -12.42 9.52 21.04
CA TYR A 114 -11.99 10.38 22.13
C TYR A 114 -12.52 11.82 22.01
N PHE A 115 -12.93 12.28 20.82
CA PHE A 115 -13.57 13.61 20.67
C PHE A 115 -14.91 13.69 21.40
N ALA A 116 -15.57 12.55 21.66
CA ALA A 116 -16.79 12.53 22.47
C ALA A 116 -16.53 12.98 23.92
N ALA A 117 -15.28 12.92 24.39
CA ALA A 117 -14.89 13.39 25.71
C ALA A 117 -14.57 14.90 25.77
N GLY A 118 -14.52 15.59 24.61
CA GLY A 118 -14.25 17.03 24.53
C GLY A 118 -13.29 17.41 23.40
N PHE A 119 -13.21 18.70 23.12
CA PHE A 119 -12.26 19.26 22.15
C PHE A 119 -10.88 19.46 22.81
N ASP A 120 -9.84 18.93 22.17
CA ASP A 120 -8.45 19.12 22.55
C ASP A 120 -7.58 19.40 21.31
N ILE A 121 -6.67 20.38 21.41
CA ILE A 121 -5.83 20.78 20.27
C ILE A 121 -4.80 19.70 19.91
N GLY A 122 -4.29 18.97 20.91
CA GLY A 122 -3.39 17.85 20.72
C GLY A 122 -4.09 16.71 19.98
N LEU A 123 -5.30 16.35 20.40
CA LEU A 123 -6.16 15.36 19.74
C LEU A 123 -6.47 15.75 18.29
N THR A 124 -6.71 17.04 18.04
CA THR A 124 -6.94 17.55 16.69
C THR A 124 -5.71 17.36 15.79
N ILE A 125 -4.52 17.75 16.25
CA ILE A 125 -3.26 17.56 15.52
C ILE A 125 -2.99 16.07 15.27
N TYR A 126 -3.21 15.23 16.29
CA TYR A 126 -3.04 13.78 16.18
C TYR A 126 -3.97 13.20 15.11
N THR A 127 -5.22 13.65 15.07
CA THR A 127 -6.21 13.18 14.11
C THR A 127 -5.86 13.60 12.68
N LEU A 128 -5.38 14.84 12.48
CA LEU A 128 -4.94 15.30 11.18
C LEU A 128 -3.75 14.49 10.64
N PHE A 129 -2.80 14.12 11.50
CA PHE A 129 -1.70 13.23 11.11
C PHE A 129 -2.22 11.85 10.68
N HIS A 130 -3.20 11.31 11.42
CA HIS A 130 -3.83 10.05 11.05
C HIS A 130 -4.51 10.12 9.68
N LEU A 131 -5.34 11.13 9.46
CA LEU A 131 -6.02 11.34 8.18
C LEU A 131 -5.02 11.53 7.04
N PHE A 132 -3.92 12.24 7.26
CA PHE A 132 -2.87 12.41 6.27
C PHE A 132 -2.16 11.07 5.95
N GLY A 133 -1.76 10.30 6.96
CA GLY A 133 -1.18 8.97 6.76
C GLY A 133 -2.14 8.05 5.99
N LEU A 134 -3.42 8.06 6.34
CA LEU A 134 -4.47 7.27 5.68
C LEU A 134 -4.64 7.68 4.22
N TYR A 135 -4.64 8.99 3.94
CA TYR A 135 -4.67 9.52 2.57
C TYR A 135 -3.47 9.03 1.75
N LYS A 136 -2.27 9.04 2.32
CA LYS A 136 -1.05 8.58 1.64
C LYS A 136 -1.07 7.07 1.36
N ILE A 137 -1.60 6.27 2.28
CA ILE A 137 -1.83 4.82 2.06
C ILE A 137 -2.88 4.60 0.97
N PHE A 138 -3.97 5.38 0.97
CA PHE A 138 -5.01 5.33 -0.05
C PHE A 138 -4.45 5.65 -1.44
N GLN A 139 -3.66 6.73 -1.59
CA GLN A 139 -2.97 7.07 -2.84
C GLN A 139 -2.10 5.91 -3.34
N GLY A 140 -1.32 5.28 -2.46
CA GLY A 140 -0.51 4.11 -2.79
C GLY A 140 -1.35 2.91 -3.27
N THR A 141 -2.53 2.72 -2.68
CA THR A 141 -3.48 1.65 -3.08
C THR A 141 -4.00 1.88 -4.50
N VAL A 142 -4.47 3.09 -4.79
CA VAL A 142 -4.98 3.47 -6.11
C VAL A 142 -3.88 3.33 -7.17
N ALA A 143 -2.67 3.83 -6.89
CA ALA A 143 -1.53 3.71 -7.80
C ALA A 143 -1.12 2.25 -8.04
N CYS A 144 -1.21 1.39 -7.01
CA CYS A 144 -0.95 -0.04 -7.15
C CYS A 144 -1.95 -0.72 -8.11
N TRP A 145 -3.20 -0.26 -8.15
CA TRP A 145 -4.20 -0.78 -9.07
C TRP A 145 -3.99 -0.26 -10.49
N ALA A 146 -3.63 1.02 -10.65
CA ALA A 146 -3.27 1.60 -11.94
C ALA A 146 -2.09 0.85 -12.59
N LEU A 147 -0.99 0.64 -11.85
CA LEU A 147 0.15 -0.13 -12.35
C LEU A 147 -0.22 -1.58 -12.73
N ALA A 148 -1.09 -2.22 -11.95
CA ALA A 148 -1.53 -3.57 -12.27
C ALA A 148 -2.39 -3.66 -13.55
N ARG A 149 -3.09 -2.57 -13.89
CA ARG A 149 -3.85 -2.45 -15.13
C ARG A 149 -2.90 -2.25 -16.31
N ILE A 150 -1.95 -1.33 -16.19
CA ILE A 150 -0.91 -1.08 -17.21
C ILE A 150 -0.14 -2.37 -17.52
N ASP A 151 0.36 -3.05 -16.49
CA ASP A 151 1.08 -4.33 -16.64
C ASP A 151 0.22 -5.40 -17.37
N ARG A 152 -1.11 -5.34 -17.26
CA ARG A 152 -2.02 -6.27 -17.94
C ARG A 152 -2.21 -5.88 -19.41
N GLU A 153 -2.43 -4.59 -19.67
CA GLU A 153 -2.61 -4.06 -21.03
C GLU A 153 -1.36 -4.30 -21.88
N ASP A 154 -0.16 -4.06 -21.34
CA ASP A 154 1.11 -4.36 -22.00
C ASP A 154 1.24 -5.84 -22.39
N ARG A 155 0.91 -6.76 -21.46
CA ARG A 155 0.92 -8.20 -21.75
C ARG A 155 -0.06 -8.59 -22.86
N LEU A 156 -1.23 -7.94 -22.92
CA LEU A 156 -2.23 -8.20 -23.97
C LEU A 156 -1.77 -7.67 -25.32
N LEU A 157 -1.11 -6.50 -25.35
CA LEU A 157 -0.51 -5.94 -26.55
C LEU A 157 0.63 -6.83 -27.08
N GLU A 158 1.52 -7.30 -26.22
CA GLU A 158 2.58 -8.23 -26.62
C GLU A 158 2.01 -9.52 -27.23
N GLN A 159 0.96 -10.07 -26.61
CA GLN A 159 0.27 -11.26 -27.13
C GLN A 159 -0.42 -10.99 -28.48
N SER A 160 -1.06 -9.83 -28.66
CA SER A 160 -1.73 -9.48 -29.92
C SER A 160 -0.72 -9.29 -31.06
N LEU A 161 0.41 -8.62 -30.78
CA LEU A 161 1.51 -8.45 -31.73
C LEU A 161 2.18 -9.77 -32.09
N ALA A 162 2.37 -10.68 -31.12
CA ALA A 162 2.90 -12.02 -31.38
C ALA A 162 1.96 -12.82 -32.32
N ARG A 163 0.65 -12.78 -32.06
CA ARG A 163 -0.36 -13.44 -32.92
C ARG A 163 -0.42 -12.83 -34.31
N GLY A 164 -0.37 -11.51 -34.43
CA GLY A 164 -0.35 -10.80 -35.71
C GLY A 164 0.87 -11.20 -36.56
N ARG A 165 2.06 -11.21 -35.96
CA ARG A 165 3.29 -11.67 -36.64
C ARG A 165 3.21 -13.12 -37.11
N ALA A 166 2.66 -14.01 -36.28
CA ALA A 166 2.45 -15.41 -36.66
C ALA A 166 1.50 -15.54 -37.86
N ARG A 167 0.39 -14.80 -37.86
CA ARG A 167 -0.58 -14.76 -38.97
C ARG A 167 0.06 -14.27 -40.26
N VAL A 168 0.78 -13.15 -40.24
CA VAL A 168 1.46 -12.63 -41.44
C VAL A 168 2.46 -13.64 -41.98
N LYS A 169 3.24 -14.30 -41.11
CA LYS A 169 4.19 -15.34 -41.52
C LYS A 169 3.49 -16.53 -42.18
N GLN A 170 2.32 -16.94 -41.68
CA GLN A 170 1.51 -18.00 -42.28
C GLN A 170 0.98 -17.59 -43.65
N THR A 171 0.37 -16.41 -43.77
CA THR A 171 -0.14 -15.90 -45.05
C THR A 171 0.97 -15.75 -46.09
N MET A 172 2.15 -15.27 -45.70
CA MET A 172 3.32 -15.17 -46.60
C MET A 172 3.87 -16.54 -47.05
N ALA A 173 3.70 -17.59 -46.23
CA ALA A 173 4.12 -18.95 -46.59
C ALA A 173 3.11 -19.65 -47.53
N GLU A 174 1.84 -19.27 -47.43
CA GLU A 174 0.75 -19.77 -48.29
C GLU A 174 0.61 -18.97 -49.58
N TYR A 175 1.08 -17.71 -49.59
CA TYR A 175 1.08 -16.85 -50.76
C TYR A 175 2.05 -17.36 -51.84
N ASP A 176 1.51 -17.98 -52.88
CA ASP A 176 2.21 -18.24 -54.13
C ASP A 176 2.02 -17.06 -55.10
N PRO A 177 3.07 -16.27 -55.39
CA PRO A 177 2.97 -15.13 -56.29
C PRO A 177 2.62 -15.49 -57.74
N PHE A 178 2.64 -16.77 -58.12
CA PHE A 178 2.34 -17.23 -59.48
C PHE A 178 0.91 -17.73 -59.68
N ASP A 179 0.13 -17.93 -58.61
CA ASP A 179 -1.27 -18.41 -58.70
C ASP A 179 -2.24 -17.29 -59.17
N ASP A 180 -1.86 -16.01 -58.95
CA ASP A 180 -2.63 -14.84 -59.36
C ASP A 180 -2.35 -14.37 -60.81
N TYR A 181 -1.42 -15.01 -61.53
CA TYR A 181 -1.19 -14.69 -62.94
C TYR A 181 -2.13 -15.51 -63.84
N PRO A 182 -3.05 -14.88 -64.60
CA PRO A 182 -3.88 -15.63 -65.54
C PRO A 182 -2.98 -16.27 -66.59
N THR A 183 -2.91 -17.61 -66.57
CA THR A 183 -2.21 -18.37 -67.60
C THR A 183 -2.79 -17.99 -68.97
N PRO A 184 -1.98 -17.58 -69.95
CA PRO A 184 -2.46 -17.24 -71.29
C PRO A 184 -3.28 -18.43 -71.84
N ARG A 185 -4.55 -18.19 -72.19
CA ARG A 185 -5.37 -19.22 -72.82
C ARG A 185 -4.80 -19.48 -74.22
N ALA A 186 -4.44 -20.74 -74.47
CA ALA A 186 -3.95 -21.23 -75.76
C ALA A 186 -5.06 -21.28 -76.81
#